data_AF-A0A0M8WAU9-F1
#
_entry.id   AF-A0A0M8WAU9-F1
#
_cell.length_a   1.000
_cell.length_b   1.000
_cell.length_c   1.000
_cell.angle_alpha   90.00
_cell.angle_beta   90.00
_cell.angle_gamma   90.00
#
_symmetry.space_group_name_H-M   'P 1'
#
loop_
_entity.id
_entity.type
_entity.pdbx_description
1 polymer ?
#
loop_
_entity_poly.entity_id
_entity_poly.type
_entity_poly.pdbx_seq_one_letter_code
_entity_poly.pdbx_strand_id
1 'polypeptide(L)'
;MSLLDDEALWRSSVVANCAMNRERGLAGYRRELGTDLALPPGTRWVDLCCGSGRALAEAARDDVTITGVDLVDHHVPERPGLRFVTAPADRWEPPAPVDLVTCVHGLHYVGDKLCLLTRAVSWLAPGGRFIANFDVASVRRADGSAYGRVLTTALRAAGFVYDNRKRLVSFTGAGRPALPFDYLGADDRAGPNYTGQPAVHSRYATQDRGAATTPAR
;
A
#
# COMPACT_ATOMS: atom_id res chain seq x y z
N MET A 1 0.26 -22.14 -14.00
CA MET A 1 1.41 -21.62 -13.23
C MET A 1 0.99 -21.52 -11.77
N SER A 2 1.82 -21.96 -10.83
CA SER A 2 1.53 -21.89 -9.39
C SER A 2 1.73 -20.47 -8.88
N LEU A 3 0.77 -19.98 -8.09
CA LEU A 3 0.91 -18.72 -7.38
C LEU A 3 1.85 -18.90 -6.19
N LEU A 4 2.57 -17.83 -5.84
CA LEU A 4 3.36 -17.75 -4.62
C LEU A 4 2.47 -17.37 -3.45
N ASP A 5 2.72 -17.97 -2.29
CA ASP A 5 2.30 -17.42 -1.01
C ASP A 5 3.16 -16.21 -0.62
N ASP A 6 2.78 -15.50 0.44
CA ASP A 6 3.45 -14.27 0.83
C ASP A 6 4.91 -14.52 1.26
N GLU A 7 5.21 -15.61 1.97
CA GLU A 7 6.57 -15.90 2.42
C GLU A 7 7.53 -16.19 1.26
N ALA A 8 7.07 -16.99 0.28
CA ALA A 8 7.83 -17.24 -0.93
C ALA A 8 7.99 -15.96 -1.76
N LEU A 9 6.94 -15.14 -1.82
CA LEU A 9 6.97 -13.87 -2.53
C LEU A 9 7.98 -12.90 -1.91
N TRP A 10 8.02 -12.77 -0.58
CA TRP A 10 8.98 -11.92 0.12
C TRP A 10 10.42 -12.32 -0.14
N ARG A 11 10.70 -13.57 -0.53
CA ARG A 11 12.05 -14.04 -0.88
C ARG A 11 12.37 -13.92 -2.37
N SER A 12 11.40 -13.53 -3.20
CA SER A 12 11.59 -13.40 -4.64
C SER A 12 12.52 -12.23 -4.96
N SER A 13 13.34 -12.36 -6.01
CA SER A 13 14.23 -11.28 -6.46
C SER A 13 13.47 -10.05 -6.97
N VAL A 14 12.18 -10.19 -7.28
CA VAL A 14 11.30 -9.07 -7.67
C VAL A 14 10.88 -8.24 -6.46
N VAL A 15 10.74 -8.85 -5.28
CA VAL A 15 10.22 -8.19 -4.07
C VAL A 15 11.31 -7.89 -3.04
N ALA A 16 12.18 -8.85 -2.73
CA ALA A 16 13.34 -8.65 -1.84
C ALA A 16 14.53 -8.10 -2.61
N ASN A 17 14.42 -6.87 -3.11
CA ASN A 17 15.57 -6.17 -3.68
C ASN A 17 15.54 -4.68 -3.33
N CYS A 18 16.72 -4.08 -3.21
CA CYS A 18 16.90 -2.64 -3.07
C CYS A 18 17.25 -1.95 -4.40
N ALA A 19 17.49 -2.70 -5.49
CA ALA A 19 17.92 -2.17 -6.78
C ALA A 19 16.88 -1.22 -7.42
N MET A 20 15.62 -1.34 -7.00
CA MET A 20 14.50 -0.57 -7.51
C MET A 20 14.22 0.68 -6.67
N ASN A 21 15.00 0.91 -5.63
CA ASN A 21 14.97 2.14 -4.85
C ASN A 21 15.39 3.31 -5.75
N ARG A 22 14.55 4.34 -5.79
CA ARG A 22 14.76 5.53 -6.62
C ARG A 22 15.46 6.67 -5.86
N GLU A 23 15.79 6.46 -4.59
CA GLU A 23 16.39 7.44 -3.68
C GLU A 23 15.72 8.82 -3.77
N ARG A 24 14.39 8.83 -3.90
CA ARG A 24 13.63 10.07 -4.07
C ARG A 24 13.68 10.88 -2.78
N GLY A 25 14.05 12.15 -2.90
CA GLY A 25 13.84 13.16 -1.85
C GLY A 25 12.37 13.56 -1.71
N LEU A 26 12.06 14.38 -0.71
CA LEU A 26 10.71 14.76 -0.30
C LEU A 26 9.94 15.51 -1.40
N ALA A 27 10.62 16.36 -2.19
CA ALA A 27 9.98 17.06 -3.31
C ALA A 27 9.49 16.10 -4.41
N GLY A 28 10.29 15.08 -4.73
CA GLY A 28 9.89 14.03 -5.66
C GLY A 28 8.75 13.18 -5.09
N TYR A 29 8.83 12.88 -3.79
CA TYR A 29 7.80 12.13 -3.07
C TYR A 29 6.43 12.85 -3.10
N ARG A 30 6.39 14.16 -2.82
CA ARG A 30 5.19 15.01 -2.93
C ARG A 30 4.60 15.02 -4.35
N ARG A 31 5.46 15.00 -5.37
CA ARG A 31 5.03 14.95 -6.78
C ARG A 31 4.31 13.64 -7.11
N GLU A 32 4.84 12.52 -6.65
CA GLU A 32 4.21 11.19 -6.84
C GLU A 32 2.83 11.11 -6.19
N LEU A 33 2.67 11.71 -5.01
CA LEU A 33 1.39 11.75 -4.29
C LEU A 33 0.46 12.88 -4.75
N GLY A 34 0.96 13.85 -5.52
CA GLY A 34 0.21 15.03 -5.94
C GLY A 34 -0.29 15.88 -4.77
N THR A 35 0.45 15.92 -3.66
CA THR A 35 0.13 16.70 -2.45
C THR A 35 1.40 17.11 -1.71
N ASP A 36 1.37 18.25 -1.02
CA ASP A 36 2.52 18.76 -0.26
C ASP A 36 2.78 18.03 1.06
N LEU A 37 1.99 17.01 1.41
CA LEU A 37 2.10 16.29 2.68
C LEU A 37 2.16 17.25 3.87
N ALA A 38 1.02 17.86 4.21
CA ALA A 38 0.94 18.68 5.41
C ALA A 38 1.23 17.80 6.64
N LEU A 39 2.31 18.12 7.36
CA LEU A 39 2.71 17.46 8.61
C LEU A 39 2.66 18.50 9.75
N PRO A 40 1.48 18.86 10.27
CA PRO A 40 1.39 19.67 11.47
C PRO A 40 2.21 19.10 12.64
N PRO A 41 2.63 19.92 13.61
CA PRO A 41 3.20 19.43 14.86
C PRO A 41 2.31 18.34 15.49
N GLY A 42 2.92 17.26 15.95
CA GLY A 42 2.28 16.07 16.49
C GLY A 42 1.94 14.97 15.48
N THR A 43 2.13 15.21 14.17
CA THR A 43 1.75 14.25 13.12
C THR A 43 2.46 12.91 13.28
N ARG A 44 1.68 11.83 13.22
CA ARG A 44 2.16 10.45 13.11
C ARG A 44 2.03 9.97 11.67
N TRP A 45 3.16 9.76 11.02
CA TRP A 45 3.25 9.32 9.64
C TRP A 45 3.85 7.91 9.55
N VAL A 46 3.15 6.99 8.90
CA VAL A 46 3.67 5.69 8.47
C VAL A 46 3.87 5.69 6.96
N ASP A 47 5.05 5.26 6.51
CA ASP A 47 5.32 5.00 5.10
C ASP A 47 5.61 3.52 4.87
N LEU A 48 4.79 2.88 4.05
CA LEU A 48 4.90 1.46 3.71
C LEU A 48 5.72 1.27 2.44
N CYS A 49 6.66 0.33 2.49
CA CYS A 49 7.67 0.09 1.45
C CYS A 49 8.53 1.36 1.23
N CYS A 50 9.12 1.87 2.31
CA CYS A 50 9.79 3.17 2.31
C CYS A 50 11.13 3.20 1.53
N GLY A 51 11.64 2.04 1.10
CA GLY A 51 12.99 1.90 0.56
C GLY A 51 14.01 2.46 1.55
N SER A 52 14.96 3.25 1.06
CA SER A 52 15.96 3.89 1.94
C SER A 52 15.42 4.98 2.85
N GLY A 53 14.17 5.41 2.68
CA GLY A 53 13.57 6.43 3.55
C GLY A 53 14.17 7.83 3.37
N ARG A 54 14.84 8.12 2.25
CA ARG A 54 15.44 9.44 2.00
C ARG A 54 14.42 10.58 2.13
N ALA A 55 13.24 10.43 1.51
CA ALA A 55 12.16 11.42 1.63
C ALA A 55 11.69 11.60 3.08
N LEU A 56 11.67 10.51 3.87
CA LEU A 56 11.29 10.55 5.28
C LEU A 56 12.34 11.30 6.11
N ALA A 57 13.63 11.07 5.83
CA ALA A 57 14.73 11.77 6.49
C ALA A 57 14.77 13.27 6.18
N GLU A 58 14.35 13.67 4.98
CA GLU A 58 14.18 15.09 4.62
C GLU A 58 12.93 15.72 5.28
N ALA A 59 11.94 14.91 5.67
CA ALA A 59 10.73 15.39 6.36
C ALA A 59 10.84 15.35 7.90
N ALA A 60 11.83 14.61 8.43
CA ALA A 60 12.02 14.41 9.86
C ALA A 60 12.32 15.73 10.59
N ARG A 61 11.67 15.90 11.75
CA ARG A 61 11.72 17.06 12.63
C ARG A 61 11.25 16.63 14.02
N ASP A 62 11.62 17.37 15.05
CA ASP A 62 11.41 16.96 16.45
C ASP A 62 9.94 16.85 16.87
N ASP A 63 9.05 17.53 16.16
CA ASP A 63 7.62 17.59 16.45
C ASP A 63 6.78 16.70 15.55
N VAL A 64 7.36 15.75 14.80
CA VAL A 64 6.61 14.72 14.06
C VAL A 64 7.16 13.33 14.40
N THR A 65 6.33 12.30 14.24
CA THR A 65 6.75 10.91 14.39
C THR A 65 6.56 10.19 13.07
N ILE A 66 7.67 9.82 12.43
CA ILE A 66 7.70 9.12 11.15
C ILE A 66 8.20 7.70 11.36
N THR A 67 7.50 6.72 10.80
CA THR A 67 7.90 5.31 10.76
C THR A 67 7.97 4.86 9.32
N GLY A 68 9.18 4.58 8.82
CA GLY A 68 9.36 3.87 7.56
C GLY A 68 9.32 2.37 7.79
N VAL A 69 8.58 1.64 6.96
CA VAL A 69 8.52 0.17 7.01
C VAL A 69 8.95 -0.36 5.66
N ASP A 70 9.96 -1.21 5.63
CA ASP A 70 10.39 -1.88 4.41
C ASP A 70 10.78 -3.33 4.68
N LEU A 71 10.69 -4.17 3.66
CA LEU A 71 11.09 -5.57 3.76
C LEU A 71 12.61 -5.71 3.82
N VAL A 72 13.34 -4.80 3.16
CA VAL A 72 14.79 -4.83 3.05
C VAL A 72 15.40 -3.82 4.00
N ASP A 73 16.35 -4.27 4.82
CA ASP A 73 17.11 -3.39 5.72
C ASP A 73 18.16 -2.59 4.95
N HIS A 74 17.70 -1.54 4.27
CA HIS A 74 18.56 -0.66 3.48
C HIS A 74 18.14 0.80 3.66
N HIS A 75 18.26 1.28 4.90
CA HIS A 75 17.77 2.59 5.33
C HIS A 75 18.90 3.61 5.47
N VAL A 76 18.56 4.90 5.31
CA VAL A 76 19.42 5.98 5.82
C VAL A 76 19.43 5.96 7.35
N PRO A 77 20.41 6.60 8.03
CA PRO A 77 20.42 6.65 9.49
C PRO A 77 19.17 7.30 10.08
N GLU A 78 18.64 6.68 11.13
CA GLU A 78 17.59 7.23 11.98
C GLU A 78 18.01 8.57 12.59
N ARG A 79 17.01 9.37 12.98
CA ARG A 79 17.19 10.70 13.58
C ARG A 79 15.96 11.09 14.39
N PRO A 80 16.00 12.12 15.24
CA PRO A 80 14.82 12.58 15.97
C PRO A 80 13.60 12.70 15.06
N GLY A 81 12.49 12.10 15.50
CA GLY A 81 11.24 12.05 14.74
C GLY A 81 11.17 11.02 13.61
N LEU A 82 12.21 10.23 13.35
CA LEU A 82 12.22 9.19 12.30
C LEU A 82 12.83 7.88 12.80
N ARG A 83 12.08 6.79 12.64
CA ARG A 83 12.56 5.42 12.82
C ARG A 83 12.21 4.51 11.64
N PHE A 84 12.94 3.42 11.51
CA PHE A 84 12.70 2.38 10.50
C PHE A 84 12.33 1.04 11.13
N VAL A 85 11.53 0.26 10.40
CA VAL A 85 11.16 -1.10 10.78
C VAL A 85 11.38 -2.01 9.57
N THR A 86 12.28 -2.97 9.72
CA THR A 86 12.49 -4.03 8.73
C THR A 86 11.45 -5.12 8.94
N ALA A 87 10.37 -5.09 8.16
CA ALA A 87 9.30 -6.07 8.21
C ALA A 87 8.48 -6.10 6.90
N PRO A 88 7.86 -7.25 6.57
CA PRO A 88 6.82 -7.27 5.54
C PRO A 88 5.67 -6.32 5.90
N ALA A 89 5.30 -5.42 4.98
CA ALA A 89 4.25 -4.42 5.21
C ALA A 89 2.87 -5.06 5.52
N ASP A 90 2.62 -6.25 5.00
CA ASP A 90 1.42 -7.06 5.23
C ASP A 90 1.43 -7.80 6.59
N ARG A 91 2.54 -7.78 7.35
CA ARG A 91 2.65 -8.37 8.69
C ARG A 91 2.89 -7.36 9.81
N TRP A 92 3.13 -6.10 9.48
CA TRP A 92 3.35 -5.04 10.44
C TRP A 92 2.10 -4.18 10.65
N GLU A 93 1.98 -3.55 11.82
CA GLU A 93 0.99 -2.52 12.13
C GLU A 93 1.56 -1.49 13.13
N PRO A 94 1.07 -0.24 13.12
CA PRO A 94 1.51 0.76 14.09
C PRO A 94 0.94 0.48 15.48
N PRO A 95 1.66 0.82 16.56
CA PRO A 95 1.22 0.56 17.93
C PRO A 95 0.06 1.47 18.39
N ALA A 96 -0.27 2.50 17.61
CA ALA A 96 -1.36 3.44 17.90
C ALA A 96 -1.89 4.01 16.57
N PRO A 97 -3.10 4.63 16.57
CA PRO A 97 -3.61 5.31 15.39
C PRO A 97 -2.67 6.41 14.88
N VAL A 98 -2.69 6.59 13.56
CA VAL A 98 -1.79 7.50 12.83
C VAL A 98 -2.56 8.47 11.94
N ASP A 99 -1.97 9.64 11.69
CA ASP A 99 -2.61 10.72 10.94
C ASP A 99 -2.39 10.58 9.43
N LEU A 100 -1.30 9.93 9.04
CA LEU A 100 -0.93 9.75 7.64
C LEU A 100 -0.35 8.35 7.41
N VAL A 101 -0.87 7.67 6.39
CA VAL A 101 -0.27 6.46 5.83
C VAL A 101 0.01 6.69 4.35
N THR A 102 1.24 6.45 3.91
CA THR A 102 1.63 6.52 2.50
C THR A 102 2.24 5.21 2.01
N CYS A 103 2.16 4.98 0.70
CA CYS A 103 2.86 3.89 0.04
C CYS A 103 3.16 4.29 -1.42
N VAL A 104 4.33 4.85 -1.65
CA VAL A 104 4.72 5.35 -2.98
C VAL A 104 5.46 4.27 -3.74
N HIS A 105 4.82 3.78 -4.80
CA HIS A 105 5.29 2.66 -5.65
C HIS A 105 5.51 1.32 -4.94
N GLY A 106 5.20 1.21 -3.63
CA GLY A 106 5.38 -0.02 -2.86
C GLY A 106 4.41 -1.15 -3.23
N LEU A 107 3.16 -0.83 -3.56
CA LEU A 107 2.14 -1.84 -3.87
C LEU A 107 2.48 -2.71 -5.09
N HIS A 108 3.44 -2.31 -5.92
CA HIS A 108 3.96 -3.15 -7.01
C HIS A 108 4.59 -4.46 -6.53
N TYR A 109 5.05 -4.51 -5.27
CA TYR A 109 5.81 -5.62 -4.70
C TYR A 109 5.04 -6.36 -3.59
N VAL A 110 3.81 -5.94 -3.29
CA VAL A 110 2.98 -6.56 -2.26
C VAL A 110 2.14 -7.69 -2.84
N GLY A 111 2.04 -8.82 -2.13
CA GLY A 111 1.16 -9.93 -2.47
C GLY A 111 -0.30 -9.55 -2.33
N ASP A 112 -0.83 -9.53 -1.12
CA ASP A 112 -2.20 -9.10 -0.84
C ASP A 112 -2.35 -7.57 -0.77
N LYS A 113 -2.33 -6.95 -1.96
CA LYS A 113 -2.50 -5.50 -2.12
C LYS A 113 -3.82 -5.01 -1.51
N LEU A 114 -4.93 -5.73 -1.70
CA LEU A 114 -6.24 -5.26 -1.28
C LEU A 114 -6.42 -5.33 0.24
N CYS A 115 -5.93 -6.39 0.88
CA CYS A 115 -5.87 -6.45 2.33
C CYS A 115 -5.00 -5.33 2.89
N LEU A 116 -3.82 -5.09 2.32
CA LEU A 116 -2.94 -3.99 2.78
C LEU A 116 -3.62 -2.62 2.68
N LEU A 117 -4.39 -2.33 1.62
CA LEU A 117 -5.17 -1.09 1.54
C LEU A 117 -6.15 -0.97 2.71
N THR A 118 -6.92 -2.02 3.00
CA THR A 118 -7.93 -1.98 4.07
C THR A 118 -7.31 -1.93 5.46
N ARG A 119 -6.19 -2.62 5.69
CA ARG A 119 -5.41 -2.56 6.94
C ARG A 119 -4.82 -1.18 7.16
N ALA A 120 -4.20 -0.59 6.13
CA ALA A 120 -3.65 0.76 6.21
C ALA A 120 -4.70 1.80 6.63
N VAL A 121 -5.92 1.71 6.09
CA VAL A 121 -7.03 2.58 6.48
C VAL A 121 -7.49 2.33 7.92
N SER A 122 -7.45 1.07 8.39
CA SER A 122 -7.85 0.72 9.76
C SER A 122 -6.97 1.32 10.85
N TRP A 123 -5.77 1.80 10.49
CA TRP A 123 -4.83 2.45 11.41
C TRP A 123 -5.08 3.96 11.53
N LEU A 124 -5.92 4.55 10.68
CA LEU A 124 -6.09 5.99 10.64
C LEU A 124 -6.81 6.51 11.89
N ALA A 125 -6.25 7.57 12.48
CA ALA A 125 -6.92 8.40 13.46
C ALA A 125 -8.14 9.12 12.83
N PRO A 126 -9.08 9.65 13.64
CA PRO A 126 -10.12 10.54 13.12
C PRO A 126 -9.50 11.71 12.34
N GLY A 127 -9.89 11.86 11.07
CA GLY A 127 -9.33 12.88 10.16
C GLY A 127 -8.02 12.48 9.47
N GLY A 128 -7.47 11.30 9.77
CA GLY A 128 -6.27 10.78 9.13
C GLY A 128 -6.45 10.50 7.63
N ARG A 129 -5.34 10.33 6.92
CA ARG A 129 -5.33 10.14 5.46
C ARG A 129 -4.46 8.97 5.05
N PHE A 130 -4.94 8.21 4.07
CA PHE A 130 -4.17 7.21 3.35
C PHE A 130 -4.02 7.63 1.89
N ILE A 131 -2.81 7.52 1.33
CA ILE A 131 -2.54 7.79 -0.09
C ILE A 131 -1.45 6.84 -0.61
N ALA A 132 -1.72 6.14 -1.70
CA ALA A 132 -0.76 5.22 -2.31
C ALA A 132 -0.81 5.25 -3.83
N ASN A 133 0.33 4.97 -4.48
CA ASN A 133 0.32 4.60 -5.89
C ASN A 133 -0.23 3.19 -6.03
N PHE A 134 -1.22 3.01 -6.90
CA PHE A 134 -1.92 1.74 -7.06
C PHE A 134 -2.27 1.48 -8.52
N ASP A 135 -1.72 0.40 -9.06
CA ASP A 135 -2.07 -0.08 -10.40
C ASP A 135 -3.22 -1.07 -10.33
N VAL A 136 -4.43 -0.62 -10.66
CA VAL A 136 -5.62 -1.49 -10.72
C VAL A 136 -5.46 -2.63 -11.74
N ALA A 137 -4.61 -2.48 -12.75
CA ALA A 137 -4.32 -3.56 -13.69
C ALA A 137 -3.50 -4.68 -13.02
N SER A 138 -2.80 -4.41 -11.92
CA SER A 138 -2.03 -5.43 -11.20
C SER A 138 -2.88 -6.38 -10.35
N VAL A 139 -4.17 -6.09 -10.20
CA VAL A 139 -5.16 -6.93 -9.51
C VAL A 139 -5.94 -7.75 -10.53
N ARG A 140 -5.86 -9.06 -10.39
CA ARG A 140 -6.25 -10.01 -11.43
C ARG A 140 -7.19 -11.07 -10.87
N ARG A 141 -8.10 -11.56 -11.71
CA ARG A 141 -8.97 -12.70 -11.40
C ARG A 141 -8.17 -13.97 -11.26
N ALA A 142 -8.79 -15.04 -10.78
CA ALA A 142 -8.16 -16.37 -10.68
C ALA A 142 -7.58 -16.85 -12.02
N ASP A 143 -8.27 -16.58 -13.14
CA ASP A 143 -7.81 -16.90 -14.50
C ASP A 143 -6.71 -15.95 -15.05
N GLY A 144 -6.31 -14.95 -14.28
CA GLY A 144 -5.31 -13.95 -14.64
C GLY A 144 -5.83 -12.75 -15.44
N SER A 145 -7.12 -12.70 -15.80
CA SER A 145 -7.71 -11.55 -16.47
C SER A 145 -7.90 -10.35 -15.52
N ALA A 146 -8.05 -9.15 -16.06
CA ALA A 146 -8.21 -7.94 -15.26
C ALA A 146 -9.62 -7.83 -14.64
N TYR A 147 -9.73 -7.27 -13.44
CA TYR A 147 -11.03 -6.89 -12.88
C TYR A 147 -11.61 -5.61 -13.52
N GLY A 148 -10.76 -4.71 -14.01
CA GLY A 148 -11.17 -3.46 -14.65
C GLY A 148 -12.10 -2.62 -13.76
N ARG A 149 -13.25 -2.20 -14.32
CA ARG A 149 -14.22 -1.34 -13.62
C ARG A 149 -14.81 -1.99 -12.36
N VAL A 150 -14.83 -3.33 -12.26
CA VAL A 150 -15.35 -4.03 -11.08
C VAL A 150 -14.55 -3.65 -9.84
N LEU A 151 -13.22 -3.62 -9.94
CA LEU A 151 -12.35 -3.26 -8.84
C LEU A 151 -12.53 -1.80 -8.40
N THR A 152 -12.52 -0.86 -9.35
CA THR A 152 -12.68 0.56 -9.02
C THR A 152 -14.07 0.88 -8.46
N THR A 153 -15.10 0.14 -8.88
CA THR A 153 -16.45 0.22 -8.30
C THR A 153 -16.46 -0.27 -6.85
N ALA A 154 -15.80 -1.41 -6.57
CA ALA A 154 -15.69 -1.95 -5.22
C ALA A 154 -14.91 -1.02 -4.28
N LEU A 155 -13.78 -0.45 -4.74
CA LEU A 155 -13.02 0.54 -3.99
C LEU A 155 -13.88 1.75 -3.61
N ARG A 156 -14.63 2.30 -4.58
CA ARG A 156 -15.52 3.44 -4.32
C ARG A 156 -16.62 3.09 -3.33
N ALA A 157 -17.23 1.92 -3.47
CA ALA A 157 -18.27 1.45 -2.54
C ALA A 157 -17.74 1.28 -1.11
N ALA A 158 -16.45 0.95 -0.96
CA ALA A 158 -15.77 0.86 0.32
C ALA A 158 -15.23 2.21 0.85
N GLY A 159 -15.49 3.33 0.15
CA GLY A 159 -15.10 4.68 0.59
C GLY A 159 -13.75 5.17 0.08
N PHE A 160 -13.04 4.39 -0.75
CA PHE A 160 -11.81 4.85 -1.39
C PHE A 160 -12.09 5.79 -2.56
N VAL A 161 -11.18 6.73 -2.78
CA VAL A 161 -11.08 7.53 -4.01
C VAL A 161 -9.97 6.95 -4.86
N TYR A 162 -10.22 6.77 -6.16
CA TYR A 162 -9.21 6.33 -7.12
C TYR A 162 -9.09 7.33 -8.28
N ASP A 163 -7.90 7.93 -8.41
CA ASP A 163 -7.52 8.77 -9.54
C ASP A 163 -6.77 7.91 -10.56
N ASN A 164 -7.45 7.56 -11.66
CA ASN A 164 -6.86 6.72 -12.70
C ASN A 164 -5.70 7.41 -13.44
N ARG A 165 -5.73 8.74 -13.59
CA ARG A 165 -4.70 9.47 -14.33
C ARG A 165 -3.39 9.48 -13.55
N LYS A 166 -3.48 9.68 -12.24
CA LYS A 166 -2.33 9.67 -11.33
C LYS A 166 -2.00 8.27 -10.80
N ARG A 167 -2.90 7.29 -11.01
CA ARG A 167 -2.83 5.94 -10.44
C ARG A 167 -2.69 5.99 -8.92
N LEU A 168 -3.50 6.84 -8.30
CA LEU A 168 -3.51 7.03 -6.85
C LEU A 168 -4.81 6.50 -6.26
N VAL A 169 -4.68 5.74 -5.18
CA VAL A 169 -5.79 5.38 -4.31
C VAL A 169 -5.65 6.13 -2.99
N SER A 170 -6.75 6.64 -2.46
CA SER A 170 -6.74 7.38 -1.20
C SER A 170 -8.01 7.15 -0.37
N PHE A 171 -7.88 7.45 0.91
CA PHE A 171 -8.96 7.40 1.90
C PHE A 171 -8.76 8.53 2.91
N THR A 172 -9.84 9.10 3.44
CA THR A 172 -9.80 10.14 4.47
C THR A 172 -10.77 9.80 5.59
N GLY A 173 -10.32 9.98 6.83
CA GLY A 173 -11.06 9.64 8.04
C GLY A 173 -10.70 8.25 8.57
N ALA A 174 -11.23 7.93 9.75
CA ALA A 174 -11.09 6.61 10.35
C ALA A 174 -12.12 5.65 9.74
N GLY A 175 -11.74 4.39 9.52
CA GLY A 175 -12.65 3.38 8.98
C GLY A 175 -12.04 1.99 8.95
N ARG A 176 -12.88 0.97 8.78
CA ARG A 176 -12.47 -0.42 8.55
C ARG A 176 -13.14 -0.92 7.26
N PRO A 177 -12.72 -0.40 6.10
CA PRO A 177 -13.35 -0.78 4.84
C PRO A 177 -13.13 -2.27 4.56
N ALA A 178 -14.11 -2.90 3.92
CA ALA A 178 -14.01 -4.27 3.44
C ALA A 178 -14.16 -4.29 1.92
N LEU A 179 -13.38 -5.15 1.26
CA LEU A 179 -13.45 -5.35 -0.18
C LEU A 179 -13.88 -6.81 -0.46
N PRO A 180 -14.76 -7.05 -1.45
CA PRO A 180 -15.38 -8.35 -1.68
C PRO A 180 -14.48 -9.29 -2.51
N PHE A 181 -13.22 -9.43 -2.11
CA PHE A 181 -12.23 -10.23 -2.85
C PHE A 181 -11.42 -11.10 -1.89
N ASP A 182 -11.27 -12.38 -2.24
CA ASP A 182 -10.44 -13.32 -1.51
C ASP A 182 -9.09 -13.46 -2.22
N TYR A 183 -7.99 -13.25 -1.50
CA TYR A 183 -6.64 -13.36 -2.05
C TYR A 183 -6.27 -14.81 -2.30
N LEU A 184 -5.73 -15.10 -3.50
CA LEU A 184 -5.36 -16.44 -3.94
C LEU A 184 -3.85 -16.65 -4.04
N GLY A 185 -3.06 -15.59 -3.87
CA GLY A 185 -1.61 -15.60 -4.08
C GLY A 185 -1.14 -14.63 -5.17
N ALA A 186 0.16 -14.60 -5.37
CA ALA A 186 0.85 -13.65 -6.23
C ALA A 186 1.61 -14.32 -7.38
N ASP A 187 1.82 -13.55 -8.44
CA ASP A 187 2.60 -13.91 -9.62
C ASP A 187 3.71 -12.87 -9.81
N ASP A 188 4.95 -13.25 -9.47
CA ASP A 188 6.15 -12.43 -9.59
C ASP A 188 6.73 -12.41 -11.02
N ARG A 189 6.09 -13.12 -11.97
CA ARG A 189 6.45 -13.15 -13.40
C ARG A 189 5.50 -12.29 -14.24
N ALA A 190 4.77 -11.39 -13.60
CA ALA A 190 3.79 -10.51 -14.24
C ALA A 190 4.37 -9.58 -15.32
N GLY A 191 5.70 -9.38 -15.33
CA GLY A 191 6.37 -8.42 -16.19
C GLY A 191 6.40 -7.01 -15.58
N PRO A 192 6.65 -5.98 -16.39
CA PRO A 192 6.85 -4.63 -15.88
C PRO A 192 5.53 -3.96 -15.45
N ASN A 193 5.58 -3.22 -14.34
CA ASN A 193 4.57 -2.24 -13.99
C ASN A 193 4.63 -1.01 -14.92
N TYR A 194 3.75 -0.05 -14.69
CA TYR A 194 3.67 1.17 -15.50
C TYR A 194 4.86 2.12 -15.39
N THR A 195 5.80 1.85 -14.49
CA THR A 195 7.08 2.56 -14.39
C THR A 195 8.22 1.81 -15.08
N GLY A 196 7.92 0.72 -15.80
CA GLY A 196 8.89 -0.09 -16.54
C GLY A 196 9.66 -1.11 -15.69
N GLN A 197 9.29 -1.25 -14.43
CA GLN A 197 9.99 -2.04 -13.41
C GLN A 197 9.30 -3.39 -13.19
N PRO A 198 10.01 -4.52 -12.98
CA PRO A 198 9.39 -5.79 -12.58
C PRO A 198 8.38 -5.62 -11.44
N ALA A 199 7.29 -6.39 -11.46
CA ALA A 199 6.24 -6.25 -10.47
C ALA A 199 5.49 -7.55 -10.25
N VAL A 200 4.60 -7.52 -9.26
CA VAL A 200 3.76 -8.64 -8.88
C VAL A 200 2.32 -8.39 -9.30
N HIS A 201 1.73 -9.37 -9.98
CA HIS A 201 0.27 -9.44 -10.11
C HIS A 201 -0.33 -10.20 -8.93
N SER A 202 -1.37 -9.64 -8.33
CA SER A 202 -2.09 -10.26 -7.22
C SER A 202 -3.37 -10.91 -7.76
N ARG A 203 -3.59 -12.19 -7.47
CA ARG A 203 -4.76 -12.95 -7.92
C ARG A 203 -5.82 -13.00 -6.83
N TYR A 204 -7.07 -12.79 -7.20
CA TYR A 204 -8.20 -12.83 -6.28
C TYR A 204 -9.39 -13.57 -6.88
N ALA A 205 -10.19 -14.21 -6.02
CA ALA A 205 -11.57 -14.57 -6.32
C ALA A 205 -12.52 -13.44 -5.87
N THR A 206 -13.70 -13.35 -6.48
CA THR A 206 -14.77 -12.49 -5.96
C THR A 206 -15.52 -13.25 -4.89
N GLN A 207 -15.78 -12.63 -3.74
CA GLN A 207 -16.67 -13.20 -2.75
C GLN A 207 -18.07 -13.26 -3.35
N ASP A 208 -18.67 -14.45 -3.40
CA ASP A 208 -20.09 -14.55 -3.71
C ASP A 208 -20.84 -13.79 -2.64
N ARG A 209 -21.56 -12.73 -3.03
CA ARG A 209 -22.60 -12.16 -2.18
C ARG A 209 -23.69 -13.21 -2.10
N GLY A 210 -23.57 -14.13 -1.13
CA GLY A 210 -24.66 -15.00 -0.74
C GLY A 210 -25.91 -14.14 -0.61
N ALA A 211 -26.97 -14.52 -1.32
CA ALA A 211 -28.27 -13.89 -1.18
C ALA A 211 -28.54 -13.74 0.31
N ALA A 212 -28.72 -12.50 0.78
CA ALA A 212 -29.16 -12.25 2.14
C ALA A 212 -30.48 -13.00 2.31
N THR A 213 -30.42 -14.16 2.97
CA THR A 213 -31.59 -14.89 3.41
C THR A 213 -32.31 -13.97 4.38
N THR A 214 -33.36 -13.34 3.88
CA THR A 214 -34.31 -12.58 4.70
C THR A 214 -34.87 -13.58 5.72
N PRO A 215 -34.81 -13.32 7.03
CA PRO A 215 -35.47 -14.19 7.98
C PRO A 215 -36.98 -14.06 7.73
N ALA A 216 -37.60 -15.18 7.37
CA ALA A 216 -39.06 -15.25 7.29
C ALA A 216 -39.64 -14.89 8.67
N ARG A 217 -40.65 -14.01 8.64
CA ARG A 217 -41.49 -13.68 9.79
C ARG A 217 -42.33 -14.86 10.22
#